data_AF-E9HMJ9-F1
#
_entry.id   AF-E9HMJ9-F1
#
_cell.length_a   1.000
_cell.length_b   1.000
_cell.length_c   1.000
_cell.angle_alpha   90.00
_cell.angle_beta   90.00
_cell.angle_gamma   90.00
#
_symmetry.space_group_name_H-M   'P 1'
#
loop_
_entity.id
_entity.type
_entity.pdbx_description
1 polymer ?
#
loop_
_entity_poly.entity_id
_entity_poly.type
_entity_poly.pdbx_seq_one_letter_code
_entity_poly.pdbx_strand_id
1 'polypeptide(L)'
;MHLDTGKVNYTWNVPQNFLMTASELNSFYRSLLKNELLENCEDQYGQPCVLGEKDETFHRAMFSPDLTTGGDIGVFLVDKGVFHQVKKHRMYRIVPEFITFQALW
;
A
#
# COMPACT_ATOMS: atom_id res chain seq x y z
N MET A 1 -24.60 20.95 11.07
CA MET A 1 -23.22 20.96 10.53
C MET A 1 -23.13 19.76 9.59
N HIS A 2 -23.38 19.96 8.29
CA HIS A 2 -23.24 18.90 7.29
C HIS A 2 -21.75 18.76 6.98
N LEU A 3 -21.15 17.61 7.30
CA LEU A 3 -19.81 17.28 6.86
C LEU A 3 -19.93 16.70 5.45
N ASP A 4 -19.59 17.53 4.47
CA ASP A 4 -19.48 17.15 3.07
C ASP A 4 -18.27 16.19 2.94
N THR A 5 -18.52 14.92 2.69
CA THR A 5 -17.49 13.86 2.53
C THR A 5 -16.86 13.95 1.14
N GLY A 6 -16.37 15.12 0.79
CA GLY A 6 -15.64 15.38 -0.44
C GLY A 6 -14.49 14.39 -0.56
N LYS A 7 -14.59 13.46 -1.51
CA LYS A 7 -13.48 12.58 -1.90
C LYS A 7 -12.33 13.47 -2.36
N VAL A 8 -11.32 13.64 -1.51
CA VAL A 8 -10.09 14.32 -1.89
C VAL A 8 -9.32 13.37 -2.80
N ASN A 9 -9.34 13.64 -4.10
CA ASN A 9 -8.57 12.88 -5.09
C ASN A 9 -7.15 13.44 -5.11
N TYR A 10 -6.22 12.77 -4.43
CA TYR A 10 -4.79 13.06 -4.55
C TYR A 10 -4.24 12.32 -5.78
N THR A 11 -3.89 13.07 -6.83
CA THR A 11 -3.22 12.54 -8.02
C THR A 11 -1.71 12.71 -7.84
N TRP A 12 -0.99 11.59 -7.71
CA TRP A 12 0.47 11.58 -7.62
C TRP A 12 1.05 11.24 -9.00
N ASN A 13 1.80 12.17 -9.59
CA ASN A 13 2.51 11.92 -10.85
C ASN A 13 3.76 11.10 -10.58
N VAL A 14 3.71 9.79 -10.81
CA VAL A 14 4.87 8.89 -10.67
C VAL A 14 5.48 8.64 -12.06
N PRO A 15 6.74 9.03 -12.33
CA PRO A 15 7.37 8.83 -13.64
C PRO A 15 7.59 7.33 -13.92
N GLN A 16 7.15 6.86 -15.09
CA GLN A 16 7.02 5.43 -15.42
C GLN A 16 8.33 4.66 -15.62
N ASN A 17 9.50 5.32 -15.55
CA ASN A 17 10.70 4.84 -16.22
C ASN A 17 11.65 4.04 -15.31
N PHE A 18 11.35 3.93 -14.01
CA PHE A 18 12.19 3.21 -13.02
C PHE A 18 11.36 2.55 -11.91
N LEU A 19 10.05 2.38 -12.14
CA LEU A 19 9.14 1.81 -11.17
C LEU A 19 8.99 0.33 -11.45
N MET A 20 9.14 -0.49 -10.41
CA MET A 20 8.61 -1.85 -10.43
C MET A 20 7.14 -1.81 -10.89
N THR A 21 6.84 -2.60 -11.91
CA THR A 21 5.48 -2.74 -12.43
C THR A 21 4.61 -3.53 -11.45
N ALA A 22 3.29 -3.36 -11.56
CA ALA A 22 2.34 -4.19 -10.82
C ALA A 22 2.56 -5.68 -11.10
N SER A 23 2.95 -6.05 -12.33
CA SER A 23 3.20 -7.45 -12.70
C SER A 23 4.42 -8.03 -11.98
N GLU A 24 5.52 -7.28 -11.88
CA GLU A 24 6.73 -7.72 -11.18
C GLU A 24 6.49 -7.84 -9.67
N LEU A 25 5.79 -6.86 -9.07
CA LEU A 25 5.37 -6.92 -7.67
C LEU A 25 4.57 -8.19 -7.40
N ASN A 26 3.54 -8.45 -8.21
CA ASN A 26 2.68 -9.61 -8.05
C ASN A 26 3.45 -10.92 -8.26
N SER A 27 4.33 -10.98 -9.27
CA SER A 27 5.17 -12.15 -9.51
C SER A 27 6.07 -12.46 -8.31
N PHE A 28 6.70 -11.43 -7.74
CA PHE A 28 7.56 -11.59 -6.56
C PHE A 28 6.77 -12.07 -5.35
N TYR A 29 5.72 -11.36 -4.95
CA TYR A 29 4.98 -11.69 -3.72
C TYR A 29 4.19 -13.00 -3.83
N ARG A 30 3.78 -13.42 -5.04
CA ARG A 30 3.20 -14.77 -5.26
C ARG A 30 4.24 -15.87 -5.21
N SER A 31 5.51 -15.57 -5.49
CA SER A 31 6.60 -16.56 -5.43
C SER A 31 7.06 -16.85 -4.01
N LEU A 32 6.78 -15.95 -3.06
CA LEU A 32 7.11 -16.15 -1.65
C LEU A 32 6.24 -17.25 -1.05
N LEU A 33 6.88 -18.15 -0.30
CA LEU A 33 6.14 -19.08 0.55
C LEU A 33 5.43 -18.30 1.67
N LYS A 34 4.32 -18.83 2.19
CA LYS A 34 3.53 -18.14 3.25
C LYS A 34 4.36 -17.75 4.49
N ASN A 35 5.42 -18.51 4.78
CA ASN A 35 6.35 -18.26 5.88
C ASN A 35 7.49 -17.28 5.53
N GLU A 36 7.65 -16.94 4.25
CA GLU A 36 8.62 -15.93 3.76
C GLU A 36 7.96 -14.55 3.60
N LEU A 37 6.64 -14.49 3.63
CA LEU A 37 5.92 -13.23 3.78
C LEU A 37 6.31 -12.60 5.12
N LEU A 38 7.05 -11.49 5.04
CA LEU A 38 7.44 -10.70 6.19
C LEU A 38 6.20 -10.02 6.78
N GLU A 39 5.47 -10.77 7.59
CA GLU A 39 4.41 -10.28 8.45
C GLU A 39 5.02 -9.39 9.55
N ASN A 40 4.34 -8.28 9.86
CA ASN A 40 4.77 -7.21 10.77
C ASN A 40 5.58 -6.08 10.09
N CYS A 41 4.89 -5.34 9.22
CA CYS A 41 5.23 -3.93 9.07
C CYS A 41 4.87 -3.23 10.39
N GLU A 42 5.77 -2.38 10.91
CA GLU A 42 5.39 -1.46 11.98
C GLU A 42 4.30 -0.53 11.43
N ASP A 43 3.24 -0.30 12.20
CA ASP A 43 2.11 0.56 11.79
C ASP A 43 2.51 2.03 11.96
N GLN A 44 3.60 2.46 11.33
CA GLN A 44 4.03 3.84 11.36
C GLN A 44 3.38 4.61 10.21
N TYR A 45 2.75 5.74 10.52
CA TYR A 45 2.20 6.62 9.49
C TYR A 45 3.27 6.99 8.45
N GLY A 46 2.89 6.94 7.17
CA GLY A 46 3.78 7.24 6.06
C GLY A 46 4.74 6.10 5.70
N GLN A 47 4.74 4.99 6.46
CA GLN A 47 5.57 3.84 6.14
C GLN A 47 5.03 3.11 4.90
N PRO A 48 5.88 2.88 3.88
CA PRO A 48 5.49 2.13 2.71
C PRO A 48 5.35 0.63 3.05
N CYS A 49 4.40 -0.01 2.41
CA CYS A 49 4.03 -1.41 2.68
C CYS A 49 3.40 -2.04 1.42
N VAL A 50 3.03 -3.32 1.52
CA VAL A 50 2.29 -4.04 0.48
C VAL A 50 0.97 -4.53 1.05
N LEU A 51 -0.13 -4.23 0.37
CA LEU A 51 -1.44 -4.82 0.64
C LEU A 51 -1.61 -6.08 -0.21
N GLY A 52 -1.91 -7.21 0.44
CA GLY A 52 -2.40 -8.41 -0.21
C GLY A 52 -3.93 -8.48 -0.24
N GLU A 53 -4.47 -8.81 -1.39
CA GLU A 53 -5.89 -9.04 -1.63
C GLU A 53 -6.28 -10.51 -1.57
N LYS A 54 -7.58 -10.77 -1.40
CA LYS A 54 -8.10 -12.14 -1.24
C LYS A 54 -7.91 -12.98 -2.51
N ASP A 55 -7.77 -12.33 -3.65
CA ASP A 55 -7.48 -12.89 -4.97
C ASP A 55 -5.98 -13.03 -5.23
N GLU A 56 -5.14 -12.93 -4.20
CA GLU A 56 -3.68 -12.98 -4.29
C GLU A 56 -3.10 -11.89 -5.21
N THR A 57 -3.81 -10.76 -5.31
CA THR A 57 -3.29 -9.54 -5.92
C THR A 57 -2.58 -8.69 -4.88
N PHE A 58 -1.41 -8.16 -5.24
CA PHE A 58 -0.58 -7.33 -4.37
C PHE A 58 -0.51 -5.90 -4.89
N HIS A 59 -0.52 -4.94 -3.95
CA HIS A 59 -0.48 -3.51 -4.24
C HIS A 59 0.53 -2.80 -3.35
N ARG A 60 1.29 -1.86 -3.91
CA ARG A 60 2.06 -0.91 -3.10
C ARG A 60 1.11 -0.01 -2.34
N ALA A 61 1.39 0.17 -1.06
CA ALA A 61 0.56 0.95 -0.17
C ALA A 61 1.41 1.80 0.78
N MET A 62 0.77 2.75 1.45
CA MET A 62 1.35 3.53 2.53
C MET A 62 0.36 3.57 3.70
N PHE A 63 0.85 3.42 4.93
CA PHE A 63 0.01 3.56 6.11
C PHE A 63 -0.51 4.99 6.24
N SER A 64 -1.83 5.11 6.42
CA SER A 64 -2.54 6.35 6.67
C SER A 64 -2.72 6.56 8.18
N PRO A 65 -2.81 7.80 8.68
CA PRO A 65 -2.94 8.07 10.11
C PRO A 65 -4.37 7.83 10.61
N ASP A 66 -5.31 7.57 9.69
CA ASP A 66 -6.70 7.25 10.00
C ASP A 66 -6.79 5.85 10.61
N LEU A 67 -6.64 5.80 11.94
CA LEU A 67 -6.99 4.63 12.73
C LEU A 67 -8.51 4.47 12.72
N THR A 68 -8.97 3.38 12.13
CA THR A 68 -10.40 3.11 12.02
C THR A 68 -10.87 2.23 13.18
N THR A 69 -12.10 2.47 13.63
CA THR A 69 -12.72 1.68 14.70
C THR A 69 -12.77 0.20 14.34
N GLY A 70 -12.37 -0.69 15.24
CA GLY A 70 -12.51 -2.15 15.05
C GLY A 70 -11.23 -2.88 14.62
N GLY A 71 -10.05 -2.26 14.76
CA GLY A 71 -8.76 -2.90 14.48
C GLY A 71 -8.39 -2.98 13.00
N ASP A 72 -9.11 -2.23 12.16
CA ASP A 72 -8.73 -1.99 10.77
C ASP A 72 -7.78 -0.78 10.69
N ILE A 73 -6.87 -0.84 9.73
CA ILE A 73 -5.89 0.20 9.45
C ILE A 73 -6.25 0.91 8.14
N GLY A 74 -6.00 2.21 8.08
CA GLY A 74 -6.09 2.98 6.85
C GLY A 74 -4.83 2.81 6.00
N VAL A 75 -4.99 2.56 4.70
CA VAL A 75 -3.89 2.48 3.75
C VAL A 75 -4.21 3.21 2.45
N PHE A 76 -3.22 3.83 1.84
CA PHE A 76 -3.33 4.47 0.54
C PHE A 76 -2.63 3.64 -0.53
N LEU A 77 -3.35 3.21 -1.55
CA LEU A 77 -2.80 2.47 -2.69
C LEU A 77 -2.13 3.46 -3.65
N VAL A 78 -0.81 3.58 -3.55
CA VAL A 78 -0.03 4.65 -4.21
C VAL A 78 -0.18 4.63 -5.74
N ASP A 79 -0.31 3.44 -6.34
CA ASP A 79 -0.43 3.26 -7.79
C ASP A 79 -1.81 3.59 -8.34
N LYS A 80 -2.82 3.57 -7.46
CA LYS A 80 -4.23 3.74 -7.82
C LYS A 80 -4.79 5.09 -7.35
N GLY A 81 -4.10 5.76 -6.43
CA GLY A 81 -4.56 7.02 -5.85
C GLY A 81 -5.79 6.87 -4.94
N VAL A 82 -6.03 5.70 -4.35
CA VAL A 82 -7.25 5.39 -3.57
C VAL A 82 -6.94 4.94 -2.14
N PHE A 83 -7.83 5.30 -1.22
CA PHE A 83 -7.77 4.91 0.18
C PHE A 83 -8.60 3.64 0.46
N HIS A 84 -8.07 2.75 1.29
CA HIS A 84 -8.72 1.52 1.73
C HIS A 84 -8.61 1.35 3.24
N GLN A 85 -9.62 0.72 3.83
CA GLN A 85 -9.57 0.19 5.20
C GLN A 85 -9.37 -1.31 5.12
N VAL A 86 -8.34 -1.82 5.79
CA VAL A 86 -7.93 -3.22 5.67
C VAL A 86 -7.53 -3.81 7.01
N LYS A 87 -7.59 -5.14 7.11
CA LYS A 87 -7.09 -5.87 8.26
C LYS A 87 -5.56 -5.91 8.23
N LYS A 88 -4.91 -5.68 9.37
CA LYS A 88 -3.45 -5.66 9.49
C LYS A 88 -2.76 -6.93 8.96
N HIS A 89 -3.36 -8.11 9.12
CA HIS A 89 -2.79 -9.39 8.62
C HIS A 89 -2.71 -9.48 7.08
N ARG A 90 -3.29 -8.52 6.36
CA ARG A 90 -3.18 -8.41 4.90
C ARG A 90 -2.04 -7.48 4.47
N MET A 91 -1.28 -6.96 5.43
CA MET A 91 -0.15 -6.07 5.18
C MET A 91 1.17 -6.80 5.30
N TYR A 92 2.02 -6.54 4.33
CA TYR A 92 3.36 -7.10 4.25
C TYR A 92 4.37 -5.97 4.18
N ARG A 93 5.58 -6.25 4.69
CA ARG A 93 6.70 -5.34 4.48
C ARG A 93 7.00 -5.23 3.00
N ILE A 94 7.16 -4.00 2.52
CA ILE A 94 7.65 -3.77 1.16
C ILE A 94 9.16 -4.02 1.12
N VAL A 95 9.61 -4.71 0.07
CA VAL A 95 11.03 -4.88 -0.20
C VAL A 95 11.62 -3.52 -0.64
N PRO A 96 12.74 -3.03 -0.05
CA PRO A 96 13.28 -1.69 -0.31
C PRO A 96 13.46 -1.34 -1.79
N GLU A 97 13.84 -2.32 -2.59
CA GLU A 97 14.04 -2.22 -4.03
C GLU A 97 12.74 -1.84 -4.78
N PHE A 98 11.58 -2.04 -4.16
CA PHE A 98 10.26 -1.72 -4.74
C PHE A 98 9.74 -0.35 -4.28
N ILE A 99 10.50 0.31 -3.41
CA ILE A 99 10.27 1.67 -2.88
C ILE A 99 11.05 2.69 -3.71
N THR A 100 10.99 2.63 -5.04
CA THR A 100 11.49 3.75 -5.86
C THR A 100 10.42 4.82 -5.95
N PHE A 101 10.52 5.82 -5.06
CA PHE A 101 9.80 7.09 -5.22
C PHE A 101 10.77 8.10 -5.82
N GLN A 102 10.57 8.48 -7.08
CA GLN A 102 11.13 9.75 -7.55
C GLN A 102 10.25 10.86 -7.01
N ALA A 103 10.75 11.59 -6.02
CA ALA A 103 10.21 12.90 -5.68
C ALA A 103 10.50 13.81 -6.87
N LEU A 104 9.47 14.12 -7.64
CA LEU A 104 9.53 15.21 -8.61
C LEU A 104 9.35 16.51 -7.83
N TRP A 105 10.46 17.19 -7.57
CA TRP A 105 10.48 18.59 -7.11
C TRP A 105 10.53 19.52 -8.33
#